data_AF-A0A060W8S9-F1
#
_entry.id   AF-A0A060W8S9-F1
#
_cell.length_a   1.000
_cell.length_b   1.000
_cell.length_c   1.000
_cell.angle_alpha   90.00
_cell.angle_beta   90.00
_cell.angle_gamma   90.00
#
_symmetry.space_group_name_H-M   'P 1'
#
loop_
_entity.id
_entity.type
_entity.pdbx_description
1 polymer ?
#
loop_
_entity_poly.entity_id
_entity_poly.type
_entity_poly.pdbx_seq_one_letter_code
_entity_poly.pdbx_strand_id
1 'polypeptide(L)'
;MPNKLFFSNLGSILVYAVIGTCWNAATLGLALWGCWLGGAMGDIDTGLLQLLLFGSLIAAVDPVAVIAVFEEVHVNEVLYILVFGESLLNDGVTVVLFNVFNAFVSLGGAKIDAVEIIKGIISFFVVAVGGSLVGVVFALLISLLTRCTKNIQIIEPGFIFILGYLSYLTAEMLSLSPILSCTFYGVCCQKYINANMDERSVSTVRYAMKVFANGSETIIFVFLGITAIDPSIWVWNTAFIFLTLLFIFVFRFIGVFFLTWILNQYRLVPLEFIDQVVMGYGGLRGAVAYGLVVSLDEKKYKEKNMMISTTLLVVYFTVMLQGITMKPLVNWLKVKRAAVTERTLAEKIQNRTFDHILVAIEDISGQIGHNYMRDKWNNFEERWLYWLLMTPSAKKSCDHIFNIFHRLNLKDAISYVKEGERRGSLAFIRKETKIDVDFYKKFGANFSEMMPYIMTENMGSDHVPVSSILWNSVPSVCLDMHEQDLKMRESEDFNAHHLLQQHLYRGK
;
A
#
# COMPACT_ATOMS: atom_id res chain seq x y z
N MET A 1 -1.58 -1.69 -3.89
CA MET A 1 -0.51 -0.87 -3.28
C MET A 1 0.84 -1.37 -3.78
N PRO A 2 1.69 -0.51 -4.36
CA PRO A 2 3.08 -0.86 -4.66
C PRO A 2 3.90 -0.88 -3.36
N ASN A 3 4.13 -2.08 -2.81
CA ASN A 3 4.79 -2.28 -1.51
C ASN A 3 6.14 -1.54 -1.40
N LYS A 4 6.93 -1.50 -2.49
CA LYS A 4 8.27 -0.90 -2.50
C LYS A 4 8.26 0.58 -2.16
N LEU A 5 7.33 1.35 -2.74
CA LEU A 5 7.24 2.80 -2.51
C LEU A 5 6.71 3.12 -1.11
N PHE A 6 5.81 2.29 -0.57
CA PHE A 6 5.33 2.42 0.81
C PHE A 6 6.46 2.21 1.82
N PHE A 7 7.20 1.09 1.70
CA PHE A 7 8.31 0.81 2.63
C PHE A 7 9.49 1.77 2.46
N SER A 8 9.77 2.25 1.24
CA SER A 8 10.81 3.26 1.00
C SER A 8 10.48 4.61 1.65
N ASN A 9 9.20 4.93 1.85
CA ASN A 9 8.74 6.19 2.44
C ASN A 9 8.18 6.02 3.86
N LEU A 10 8.31 4.84 4.45
CA LEU A 10 7.72 4.50 5.75
C LEU A 10 8.15 5.47 6.86
N GLY A 11 9.42 5.90 6.87
CA GLY A 11 9.91 6.86 7.86
C GLY A 11 9.16 8.19 7.80
N SER A 12 8.95 8.73 6.60
CA SER A 12 8.16 9.96 6.42
C SER A 12 6.71 9.77 6.83
N ILE A 13 6.11 8.63 6.44
CA ILE A 13 4.73 8.28 6.80
C ILE A 13 4.57 8.22 8.32
N LEU A 14 5.50 7.56 9.03
CA LEU A 14 5.49 7.46 10.49
C LEU A 14 5.61 8.83 11.17
N VAL A 15 6.43 9.74 10.64
CA VAL A 15 6.53 11.10 11.19
C VAL A 15 5.21 11.84 11.05
N TYR A 16 4.57 11.82 9.88
CA TYR A 16 3.25 12.45 9.73
C TYR A 16 2.17 11.77 10.59
N ALA A 17 2.14 10.44 10.63
CA ALA A 17 1.13 9.66 11.34
C ALA A 17 1.27 9.68 12.87
N VAL A 18 2.49 9.82 13.41
CA VAL A 18 2.71 9.84 14.87
C VAL A 18 2.90 11.26 15.36
N ILE A 19 3.88 11.99 14.81
CA ILE A 19 4.20 13.33 15.29
C ILE A 19 3.14 14.32 14.82
N GLY A 20 2.66 14.21 13.58
CA GLY A 20 1.60 15.10 13.07
C GLY A 20 0.27 14.94 13.81
N THR A 21 -0.05 13.74 14.26
CA THR A 21 -1.31 13.47 14.97
C THR A 21 -1.23 13.93 16.41
N CYS A 22 -0.11 13.65 17.10
CA CYS A 22 0.18 14.21 18.42
C CYS A 22 0.20 15.76 18.38
N TRP A 23 0.81 16.36 17.35
CA TRP A 23 0.80 17.81 17.14
C TRP A 23 -0.62 18.34 17.02
N ASN A 24 -1.42 17.81 16.08
CA ASN A 24 -2.80 18.25 15.86
C ASN A 24 -3.66 18.10 17.12
N ALA A 25 -3.53 16.99 17.84
CA ALA A 25 -4.26 16.73 19.08
C ALA A 25 -3.87 17.72 20.18
N ALA A 26 -2.57 17.91 20.40
CA ALA A 26 -2.05 18.78 21.45
C ALA A 26 -2.36 20.25 21.16
N THR A 27 -2.11 20.75 19.95
CA THR A 27 -2.36 22.15 19.61
C THR A 27 -3.85 22.49 19.65
N LEU A 28 -4.72 21.59 19.17
CA LEU A 28 -6.17 21.79 19.25
C LEU A 28 -6.64 21.82 20.71
N GLY A 29 -6.27 20.82 21.50
CA GLY A 29 -6.68 20.74 22.91
C GLY A 29 -6.17 21.91 23.76
N LEU A 30 -4.90 22.31 23.57
CA LEU A 30 -4.31 23.44 24.28
C LEU A 30 -4.90 24.78 23.85
N ALA A 31 -5.18 24.97 22.56
CA ALA A 31 -5.76 26.21 22.07
C ALA A 31 -7.22 26.37 22.54
N LEU A 32 -8.01 25.29 22.51
CA LEU A 32 -9.36 25.31 23.08
C LEU A 32 -9.32 25.60 24.59
N TRP A 33 -8.35 25.03 25.31
CA TRP A 33 -8.16 25.32 26.73
C TRP A 33 -7.76 26.79 27.00
N GLY A 34 -6.89 27.36 26.16
CA GLY A 34 -6.53 28.77 26.25
C GLY A 34 -7.73 29.70 26.01
N CYS A 35 -8.61 29.36 25.06
CA CYS A 35 -9.83 30.12 24.82
C CYS A 35 -10.90 29.94 25.90
N TRP A 36 -10.96 28.76 26.53
CA TRP A 36 -11.76 28.53 27.73
C TRP A 36 -11.28 29.42 28.89
N LEU A 37 -9.97 29.48 29.14
CA LEU A 37 -9.39 30.36 30.17
C LEU A 37 -9.64 31.85 29.86
N GLY A 38 -9.65 32.22 28.58
CA GLY A 38 -10.00 33.56 28.11
C GLY A 38 -11.50 33.90 28.16
N GLY A 39 -12.35 32.98 28.63
CA GLY A 39 -13.80 33.19 28.77
C GLY A 39 -14.58 33.19 27.45
N ALA A 40 -13.93 32.90 26.31
CA ALA A 40 -14.55 32.97 24.99
C ALA A 40 -15.59 31.86 24.75
N MET A 41 -15.57 30.80 25.57
CA MET A 41 -16.42 29.61 25.44
C MET A 41 -17.62 29.59 26.42
N GLY A 42 -17.75 30.58 27.29
CA GLY A 42 -18.77 30.63 28.35
C GLY A 42 -18.46 29.69 29.53
N ASP A 43 -19.44 29.49 30.41
CA ASP A 43 -19.34 28.67 31.63
C ASP A 43 -19.46 27.17 31.31
N ILE A 44 -18.43 26.60 30.67
CA ILE A 44 -18.34 25.15 30.44
C ILE A 44 -17.47 24.53 31.54
N ASP A 45 -17.99 23.53 32.27
CA ASP A 45 -17.23 22.78 33.27
C ASP A 45 -16.34 21.71 32.60
N THR A 46 -15.36 22.17 31.80
CA THR A 46 -14.43 21.30 31.07
C THR A 46 -12.98 21.51 31.49
N GLY A 47 -12.34 20.43 31.95
CA GLY A 47 -10.92 20.45 32.31
C GLY A 47 -10.00 20.30 31.10
N LEU A 48 -8.73 20.69 31.24
CA LEU A 48 -7.68 20.55 30.21
C LEU A 48 -7.62 19.13 29.61
N LEU A 49 -7.74 18.10 30.45
CA LEU A 49 -7.68 16.69 30.00
C LEU A 49 -8.84 16.31 29.08
N GLN A 50 -10.03 16.87 29.32
CA GLN A 50 -11.20 16.62 28.48
C GLN A 50 -11.05 17.30 27.12
N LEU A 51 -10.44 18.49 27.08
CA LEU A 51 -10.14 19.20 25.84
C LEU A 51 -8.99 18.54 25.06
N LEU A 52 -7.98 17.98 25.73
CA LEU A 52 -6.94 17.16 25.09
C LEU A 52 -7.48 15.83 24.56
N LEU A 53 -8.40 15.20 25.30
CA LEU A 53 -9.14 14.03 24.84
C LEU A 53 -9.95 14.38 23.59
N PHE A 54 -10.65 15.51 23.59
CA PHE A 54 -11.36 16.02 22.41
C PHE A 54 -10.40 16.35 21.25
N GLY A 55 -9.23 16.90 21.55
CA GLY A 55 -8.17 17.10 20.56
C GLY A 55 -7.74 15.79 19.91
N SER A 56 -7.58 14.73 20.70
CA SER A 56 -7.18 13.41 20.22
C SER A 56 -8.22 12.78 19.31
N LEU A 57 -9.51 12.77 19.65
CA LEU A 57 -10.54 12.15 18.79
C LEU A 57 -10.71 12.89 17.47
N ILE A 58 -10.57 14.23 17.47
CA ILE A 58 -10.63 15.03 16.24
C ILE A 58 -9.36 14.87 15.41
N ALA A 59 -8.22 14.46 15.97
CA ALA A 59 -6.96 14.33 15.24
C ALA A 59 -6.98 13.24 14.15
N ALA A 60 -7.92 12.29 14.20
CA ALA A 60 -8.14 11.31 13.14
C ALA A 60 -8.45 12.00 11.81
N VAL A 61 -7.79 11.55 10.75
CA VAL A 61 -7.90 12.12 9.39
C VAL A 61 -8.32 11.01 8.44
N ASP A 62 -9.37 11.26 7.68
CA ASP A 62 -9.98 10.32 6.76
C ASP A 62 -9.86 10.80 5.30
N PRO A 63 -8.90 10.31 4.51
CA PRO A 63 -8.56 10.83 3.21
C PRO A 63 -9.36 10.13 2.09
N VAL A 64 -10.39 9.32 2.38
CA VAL A 64 -11.04 8.47 1.36
C VAL A 64 -11.49 9.30 0.15
N ALA A 65 -12.16 10.44 0.38
CA ALA A 65 -12.57 11.35 -0.70
C ALA A 65 -11.37 11.96 -1.45
N VAL A 66 -10.28 12.27 -0.74
CA VAL A 66 -9.06 12.86 -1.33
C VAL A 66 -8.32 11.85 -2.19
N ILE A 67 -8.18 10.61 -1.72
CA ILE A 67 -7.56 9.51 -2.45
C ILE A 67 -8.32 9.24 -3.74
N ALA A 68 -9.65 9.18 -3.70
CA ALA A 68 -10.47 8.98 -4.89
C ALA A 68 -10.22 10.07 -5.95
N VAL A 69 -10.09 11.33 -5.52
CA VAL A 69 -9.74 12.45 -6.41
C VAL A 69 -8.31 12.33 -6.95
N PHE A 70 -7.36 11.88 -6.13
CA PHE A 70 -5.97 11.69 -6.58
C PHE A 70 -5.83 10.56 -7.60
N GLU A 71 -6.61 9.49 -7.47
CA GLU A 71 -6.67 8.41 -8.46
C GLU A 71 -7.24 8.92 -9.79
N GLU A 72 -8.27 9.77 -9.75
CA GLU A 72 -8.86 10.35 -10.96
C GLU A 72 -7.92 11.35 -11.67
N VAL A 73 -7.18 12.16 -10.90
CA VAL A 73 -6.29 13.20 -11.45
C VAL A 73 -4.88 12.66 -11.77
N HIS A 74 -4.59 11.41 -11.43
CA HIS A 74 -3.27 10.77 -11.60
C HIS A 74 -2.12 11.60 -11.00
N VAL A 75 -2.29 11.93 -9.71
CA VAL A 75 -1.28 12.66 -8.92
C VAL A 75 -0.02 11.80 -8.72
N ASN A 76 1.12 12.45 -8.46
CA ASN A 76 2.37 11.78 -8.12
C ASN A 76 2.18 10.64 -7.09
N GLU A 77 2.68 9.45 -7.42
CA GLU A 77 2.60 8.25 -6.59
C GLU A 77 3.18 8.46 -5.18
N VAL A 78 4.24 9.26 -5.05
CA VAL A 78 4.85 9.56 -3.75
C VAL A 78 3.90 10.34 -2.85
N LEU A 79 3.19 11.33 -3.39
CA LEU A 79 2.21 12.13 -2.64
C LEU A 79 0.99 11.27 -2.27
N TYR A 80 0.50 10.48 -3.22
CA TYR A 80 -0.58 9.52 -2.99
C TYR A 80 -0.25 8.59 -1.81
N ILE A 81 0.94 7.98 -1.82
CA ILE A 81 1.37 7.02 -0.79
C ILE A 81 1.59 7.70 0.57
N LEU A 82 2.09 8.94 0.59
CA LEU A 82 2.27 9.69 1.84
C LEU A 82 0.92 10.00 2.51
N VAL A 83 -0.04 10.54 1.76
CA VAL A 83 -1.38 10.87 2.29
C VAL A 83 -2.13 9.59 2.69
N PHE A 84 -2.08 8.57 1.84
CA PHE A 84 -2.68 7.27 2.13
C PHE A 84 -2.10 6.65 3.41
N GLY A 85 -0.76 6.60 3.51
CA GLY A 85 -0.07 5.99 4.63
C GLY A 85 -0.25 6.78 5.94
N GLU A 86 -0.25 8.12 5.86
CA GLU A 86 -0.51 8.98 7.01
C GLU A 86 -1.83 8.59 7.65
N SER A 87 -2.90 8.56 6.87
CA SER A 87 -4.23 8.30 7.38
C SER A 87 -4.44 6.87 7.87
N LEU A 88 -3.90 5.88 7.14
CA LEU A 88 -3.97 4.48 7.55
C LEU A 88 -3.37 4.25 8.95
N LEU A 89 -2.22 4.88 9.25
CA LEU A 89 -1.57 4.75 10.55
C LEU A 89 -2.14 5.74 11.59
N ASN A 90 -2.55 6.93 11.16
CA ASN A 90 -3.14 7.96 12.02
C ASN A 90 -4.36 7.43 12.77
N ASP A 91 -5.27 6.70 12.11
CA ASP A 91 -6.46 6.16 12.78
C ASP A 91 -6.07 5.28 13.98
N GLY A 92 -5.09 4.40 13.80
CA GLY A 92 -4.56 3.59 14.88
C GLY A 92 -3.89 4.40 16.00
N VAL A 93 -3.11 5.41 15.64
CA VAL A 93 -2.42 6.30 16.62
C VAL A 93 -3.41 7.15 17.40
N THR A 94 -4.44 7.68 16.74
CA THR A 94 -5.48 8.51 17.35
C THR A 94 -6.27 7.73 18.40
N VAL A 95 -6.66 6.48 18.12
CA VAL A 95 -7.34 5.64 19.13
C VAL A 95 -6.45 5.35 20.33
N VAL A 96 -5.15 5.11 20.13
CA VAL A 96 -4.20 4.92 21.24
C VAL A 96 -4.11 6.19 22.08
N LEU A 97 -3.97 7.35 21.43
CA LEU A 97 -3.88 8.64 22.10
C LEU A 97 -5.16 8.97 22.89
N PHE A 98 -6.33 8.67 22.31
CA PHE A 98 -7.63 8.79 22.97
C PHE A 98 -7.72 7.93 24.23
N ASN A 99 -7.29 6.66 24.15
CA ASN A 99 -7.31 5.76 25.30
C ASN A 99 -6.38 6.23 26.42
N VAL A 100 -5.20 6.77 26.08
CA VAL A 100 -4.26 7.36 27.04
C VAL A 100 -4.90 8.55 27.75
N PHE A 101 -5.51 9.48 27.01
CA PHE A 101 -6.19 10.63 27.63
C PHE A 101 -7.44 10.22 28.42
N ASN A 102 -8.21 9.24 27.96
CA ASN A 102 -9.37 8.73 28.71
C ASN A 102 -8.94 8.06 30.03
N ALA A 103 -7.80 7.37 30.04
CA ALA A 103 -7.19 6.85 31.27
C ALA A 103 -6.81 8.00 32.21
N PHE A 104 -6.16 9.06 31.73
CA PHE A 104 -5.82 10.23 32.54
C PHE A 104 -7.04 10.95 33.11
N VAL A 105 -8.12 11.10 32.33
CA VAL A 105 -9.38 11.66 32.85
C VAL A 105 -9.97 10.75 33.95
N SER A 106 -9.81 9.43 33.85
CA SER A 106 -10.29 8.49 34.89
C SER A 106 -9.54 8.63 36.22
N LEU A 107 -8.25 8.95 36.20
CA LEU A 107 -7.45 9.11 37.42
C LEU A 107 -7.79 10.40 38.18
N GLY A 108 -8.30 11.41 37.48
CA GLY A 108 -8.66 12.72 38.03
C GLY A 108 -7.45 13.66 38.12
N GLY A 109 -7.61 14.90 37.63
CA GLY A 109 -6.52 15.86 37.43
C GLY A 109 -5.71 16.25 38.68
N ALA A 110 -6.22 15.97 39.89
CA ALA A 110 -5.54 16.27 41.16
C ALA A 110 -4.41 15.28 41.54
N LYS A 111 -4.27 14.16 40.80
CA LYS A 111 -3.25 13.12 41.07
C LYS A 111 -2.17 13.02 39.98
N ILE A 112 -2.22 13.88 38.96
CA ILE A 112 -1.28 13.83 37.84
C ILE A 112 0.06 14.41 38.28
N ASP A 113 0.94 13.52 38.70
CA ASP A 113 2.34 13.81 38.93
C ASP A 113 3.16 13.68 37.62
N ALA A 114 4.36 14.25 37.58
CA ALA A 114 5.28 14.12 36.43
C ALA A 114 5.54 12.65 36.07
N VAL A 115 5.51 11.75 37.06
CA VAL A 115 5.63 10.30 36.90
C VAL A 115 4.48 9.71 36.07
N GLU A 116 3.25 10.20 36.25
CA GLU A 116 2.09 9.69 35.50
C GLU A 116 2.14 10.11 34.03
N ILE A 117 2.62 11.32 33.75
CA ILE A 117 2.82 11.81 32.38
C ILE A 117 3.86 10.94 31.65
N ILE A 118 5.00 10.67 32.29
CA ILE A 118 6.04 9.80 31.74
C ILE A 118 5.48 8.39 31.51
N LYS A 119 4.71 7.85 32.46
CA LYS A 119 4.05 6.56 32.31
C LYS A 119 3.09 6.54 31.12
N GLY A 120 2.34 7.61 30.88
CA GLY A 120 1.46 7.71 29.71
C GLY A 120 2.21 7.76 28.39
N ILE A 121 3.34 8.49 28.32
CA ILE A 121 4.20 8.51 27.13
C ILE A 121 4.76 7.12 26.84
N ILE A 122 5.29 6.44 27.86
CA ILE A 122 5.80 5.07 27.71
C ILE A 122 4.66 4.13 27.30
N SER A 123 3.49 4.24 27.94
CA SER A 123 2.31 3.45 27.60
C SER A 123 1.88 3.65 26.16
N PHE A 124 1.92 4.88 25.64
CA PHE A 124 1.61 5.18 24.24
C PHE A 124 2.51 4.38 23.29
N PHE A 125 3.83 4.42 23.50
CA PHE A 125 4.76 3.66 22.65
C PHE A 125 4.62 2.16 22.82
N VAL A 126 4.41 1.66 24.04
CA VAL A 126 4.21 0.22 24.31
C VAL A 126 2.95 -0.29 23.64
N VAL A 127 1.83 0.42 23.75
CA VAL A 127 0.54 0.03 23.15
C VAL A 127 0.61 0.10 21.62
N ALA A 128 1.25 1.13 21.06
CA ALA A 128 1.40 1.29 19.62
C ALA A 128 2.35 0.24 19.01
N VAL A 129 3.58 0.13 19.52
CA VAL A 129 4.59 -0.81 19.02
C VAL A 129 4.19 -2.25 19.31
N GLY A 130 3.63 -2.53 20.50
CA GLY A 130 3.12 -3.85 20.85
C GLY A 130 1.99 -4.29 19.92
N GLY A 131 1.04 -3.41 19.61
CA GLY A 131 -0.03 -3.69 18.63
C GLY A 131 0.54 -4.03 17.26
N SER A 132 1.46 -3.20 16.75
CA SER A 132 2.16 -3.48 15.48
C SER A 132 2.90 -4.82 15.49
N LEU A 133 3.57 -5.18 16.58
CA LEU A 133 4.31 -6.44 16.70
C LEU A 133 3.37 -7.65 16.67
N VAL A 134 2.25 -7.60 17.37
CA VAL A 134 1.22 -8.65 17.33
C VAL A 134 0.70 -8.82 15.90
N GLY A 135 0.42 -7.73 15.19
CA GLY A 135 0.02 -7.75 13.78
C GLY A 135 1.03 -8.47 12.88
N VAL A 136 2.32 -8.16 13.04
CA VAL A 136 3.40 -8.82 12.32
C VAL A 136 3.48 -10.31 12.65
N VAL A 137 3.39 -10.70 13.93
CA VAL A 137 3.43 -12.11 14.35
C VAL A 137 2.30 -12.92 13.70
N PHE A 138 1.07 -12.40 13.70
CA PHE A 138 -0.05 -13.05 13.03
C PHE A 138 0.11 -13.07 11.50
N ALA A 139 0.73 -12.05 10.90
CA ALA A 139 1.04 -12.05 9.48
C ALA A 139 2.08 -13.12 9.10
N LEU A 140 3.06 -13.37 9.96
CA LEU A 140 4.01 -14.47 9.78
C LEU A 140 3.29 -15.83 9.91
N LEU A 141 2.36 -15.95 10.86
CA LEU A 141 1.58 -17.17 11.10
C LEU A 141 0.69 -17.52 9.89
N ILE A 142 -0.09 -16.56 9.36
CA ILE A 142 -0.88 -16.80 8.15
C ILE A 142 0.02 -17.16 6.96
N SER A 143 1.17 -16.50 6.81
CA SER A 143 2.10 -16.79 5.71
C SER A 143 2.62 -18.23 5.77
N LEU A 144 2.91 -18.74 6.98
CA LEU A 144 3.28 -20.13 7.21
C LEU A 144 2.09 -21.08 6.95
N LEU A 145 0.90 -20.72 7.40
CA LEU A 145 -0.31 -21.54 7.22
C LEU A 145 -0.66 -21.68 5.73
N THR A 146 -0.66 -20.59 4.99
CA THR A 146 -0.90 -20.57 3.54
C THR A 146 0.16 -21.38 2.78
N ARG A 147 1.42 -21.37 3.24
CA ARG A 147 2.46 -22.23 2.66
C ARG A 147 2.13 -23.73 2.82
N CYS A 148 1.54 -24.13 3.95
CA CYS A 148 1.18 -25.52 4.25
C CYS A 148 -0.13 -25.97 3.56
N THR A 149 -1.07 -25.06 3.32
CA THR A 149 -2.44 -25.39 2.88
C THR A 149 -2.65 -25.23 1.36
N LYS A 150 -1.59 -25.33 0.55
CA LYS A 150 -1.67 -25.16 -0.93
C LYS A 150 -2.69 -26.04 -1.66
N ASN A 151 -3.06 -27.19 -1.10
CA ASN A 151 -3.91 -28.16 -1.78
C ASN A 151 -5.42 -27.85 -1.65
N ILE A 152 -5.83 -26.85 -0.85
CA ILE A 152 -7.25 -26.57 -0.58
C ILE A 152 -7.57 -25.08 -0.79
N GLN A 153 -7.68 -24.68 -2.07
CA GLN A 153 -7.86 -23.29 -2.50
C GLN A 153 -9.11 -22.60 -1.93
N ILE A 154 -10.18 -23.35 -1.65
CA ILE A 154 -11.48 -22.80 -1.20
C ILE A 154 -11.38 -22.23 0.23
N ILE A 155 -10.48 -22.76 1.07
CA ILE A 155 -10.40 -22.40 2.49
C ILE A 155 -9.43 -21.23 2.71
N GLU A 156 -8.50 -20.98 1.78
CA GLU A 156 -7.45 -19.96 1.92
C GLU A 156 -8.00 -18.55 2.26
N PRO A 157 -9.05 -18.04 1.58
CA PRO A 157 -9.63 -16.73 1.93
C PRO A 157 -10.16 -16.69 3.36
N GLY A 158 -10.79 -17.77 3.83
CA GLY A 158 -11.36 -17.86 5.18
C GLY A 158 -10.31 -17.70 6.27
N PHE A 159 -9.13 -18.30 6.09
CA PHE A 159 -8.03 -18.15 7.05
C PHE A 159 -7.54 -16.70 7.19
N ILE A 160 -7.55 -15.92 6.10
CA ILE A 160 -7.13 -14.51 6.15
C ILE A 160 -8.07 -13.69 7.04
N PHE A 161 -9.37 -13.91 6.92
CA PHE A 161 -10.36 -13.23 7.77
C PHE A 161 -10.28 -13.68 9.22
N ILE A 162 -10.21 -14.99 9.47
CA ILE A 162 -10.17 -15.55 10.83
C ILE A 162 -8.90 -15.10 11.56
N LEU A 163 -7.72 -15.21 10.93
CA LEU A 163 -6.47 -14.80 11.56
C LEU A 163 -6.33 -13.28 11.67
N GLY A 164 -6.93 -12.52 10.75
CA GLY A 164 -7.03 -11.06 10.88
C GLY A 164 -7.85 -10.66 12.10
N TYR A 165 -9.00 -11.30 12.32
CA TYR A 165 -9.82 -11.06 13.50
C TYR A 165 -9.19 -11.59 14.80
N LEU A 166 -8.47 -12.72 14.73
CA LEU A 166 -7.74 -13.23 15.89
C LEU A 166 -6.59 -12.29 16.30
N SER A 167 -5.93 -11.65 15.32
CA SER A 167 -4.94 -10.60 15.58
C SER A 167 -5.56 -9.42 16.33
N TYR A 168 -6.76 -8.98 15.91
CA TYR A 168 -7.52 -7.94 16.60
C TYR A 168 -7.82 -8.34 18.07
N LEU A 169 -8.43 -9.51 18.27
CA LEU A 169 -8.81 -9.97 19.61
C LEU A 169 -7.60 -10.17 20.53
N THR A 170 -6.49 -10.69 20.01
CA THR A 170 -5.27 -10.90 20.80
C THR A 170 -4.67 -9.57 21.25
N ALA A 171 -4.64 -8.57 20.36
CA ALA A 171 -4.18 -7.24 20.72
C ALA A 171 -5.08 -6.60 21.79
N GLU A 172 -6.40 -6.76 21.68
CA GLU A 172 -7.36 -6.26 22.66
C GLU A 172 -7.19 -6.95 24.04
N MET A 173 -7.03 -8.28 24.07
CA MET A 173 -6.77 -9.04 25.30
C MET A 173 -5.46 -8.63 26.00
N LEU A 174 -4.44 -8.25 25.23
CA LEU A 174 -3.16 -7.75 25.76
C LEU A 174 -3.19 -6.26 26.10
N SER A 175 -4.34 -5.58 25.95
CA SER A 175 -4.47 -4.13 26.10
C SER A 175 -3.53 -3.33 25.19
N LEU A 176 -3.22 -3.88 24.01
CA LEU A 176 -2.42 -3.28 22.95
C LEU A 176 -3.35 -2.69 21.88
N SER A 177 -2.82 -1.93 20.92
CA SER A 177 -3.64 -1.31 19.87
C SER A 177 -4.18 -2.34 18.87
N PRO A 178 -5.49 -2.63 18.83
CA PRO A 178 -6.05 -3.63 17.92
C PRO A 178 -6.05 -3.15 16.47
N ILE A 179 -6.27 -1.86 16.26
CA ILE A 179 -6.32 -1.22 14.94
C ILE A 179 -4.91 -1.24 14.30
N LEU A 180 -3.87 -0.92 15.08
CA LEU A 180 -2.49 -1.03 14.60
C LEU A 180 -2.10 -2.49 14.34
N SER A 181 -2.60 -3.44 15.15
CA SER A 181 -2.40 -4.87 14.87
C SER A 181 -2.98 -5.29 13.51
N CYS A 182 -4.24 -4.93 13.23
CA CYS A 182 -4.90 -5.23 11.96
C CYS A 182 -4.22 -4.57 10.74
N THR A 183 -3.77 -3.32 10.87
CA THR A 183 -3.11 -2.58 9.77
C THR A 183 -1.77 -3.21 9.41
N PHE A 184 -0.91 -3.50 10.40
CA PHE A 184 0.36 -4.18 10.16
C PHE A 184 0.17 -5.62 9.68
N TYR A 185 -0.85 -6.32 10.18
CA TYR A 185 -1.27 -7.61 9.63
C TYR A 185 -1.58 -7.50 8.13
N GLY A 186 -2.44 -6.56 7.72
CA GLY A 186 -2.82 -6.35 6.32
C GLY A 186 -1.64 -5.96 5.42
N VAL A 187 -0.77 -5.06 5.89
CA VAL A 187 0.42 -4.61 5.15
C VAL A 187 1.40 -5.77 4.91
N CYS A 188 1.65 -6.60 5.92
CA CYS A 188 2.51 -7.78 5.77
C CYS A 188 1.85 -8.85 4.89
N CYS A 189 0.54 -9.09 5.06
CA CYS A 189 -0.24 -10.01 4.25
C CYS A 189 -0.14 -9.68 2.76
N GLN A 190 -0.27 -8.41 2.38
CA GLN A 190 -0.17 -7.97 0.98
C GLN A 190 1.16 -8.37 0.30
N LYS A 191 2.25 -8.54 1.06
CA LYS A 191 3.54 -8.96 0.51
C LYS A 191 3.64 -10.48 0.37
N TYR A 192 3.33 -11.22 1.43
CA TYR A 192 3.58 -12.66 1.48
C TYR A 192 2.41 -13.51 0.95
N ILE A 193 1.16 -13.07 1.13
CA ILE A 193 -0.02 -13.82 0.67
C ILE A 193 -0.14 -13.78 -0.85
N ASN A 194 0.11 -12.63 -1.48
CA ASN A 194 0.11 -12.51 -2.94
C ASN A 194 1.19 -13.40 -3.60
N ALA A 195 2.22 -13.81 -2.87
CA ALA A 195 3.22 -14.74 -3.35
C ALA A 195 2.83 -16.21 -3.11
N ASN A 196 2.04 -16.50 -2.07
CA ASN A 196 1.75 -17.87 -1.64
C ASN A 196 0.42 -18.43 -2.17
N MET A 197 -0.60 -17.59 -2.39
CA MET A 197 -1.94 -18.00 -2.84
C MET A 197 -2.12 -17.94 -4.36
N ASP A 198 -3.13 -18.66 -4.84
CA ASP A 198 -3.60 -18.56 -6.23
C ASP A 198 -4.21 -17.18 -6.52
N GLU A 199 -4.10 -16.72 -7.76
CA GLU A 199 -4.58 -15.39 -8.18
C GLU A 199 -6.10 -15.25 -8.02
N ARG A 200 -6.86 -16.34 -8.23
CA ARG A 200 -8.32 -16.34 -8.03
C ARG A 200 -8.69 -16.15 -6.57
N SER A 201 -7.98 -16.81 -5.65
CA SER A 201 -8.19 -16.66 -4.21
C SER A 201 -7.82 -15.24 -3.76
N VAL A 202 -6.68 -14.70 -4.22
CA VAL A 202 -6.25 -13.33 -3.93
C VAL A 202 -7.27 -12.30 -4.42
N SER A 203 -7.79 -12.47 -5.64
CA SER A 203 -8.81 -11.59 -6.21
C SER A 203 -10.11 -11.64 -5.41
N THR A 204 -10.53 -12.85 -5.00
CA THR A 204 -11.70 -13.05 -4.15
C THR A 204 -11.57 -12.31 -2.82
N VAL A 205 -10.42 -12.45 -2.14
CA VAL A 205 -10.13 -11.73 -0.88
C VAL A 205 -10.15 -10.22 -1.09
N ARG A 206 -9.55 -9.73 -2.18
CA ARG A 206 -9.50 -8.30 -2.51
C ARG A 206 -10.90 -7.72 -2.72
N TYR A 207 -11.75 -8.38 -3.50
CA TYR A 207 -13.11 -7.92 -3.74
C TYR A 207 -13.96 -8.01 -2.48
N ALA A 208 -13.86 -9.11 -1.72
CA ALA A 208 -14.57 -9.25 -0.46
C ALA A 208 -14.19 -8.16 0.55
N MET A 209 -12.89 -7.89 0.72
CA MET A 209 -12.39 -6.81 1.59
C MET A 209 -12.88 -5.43 1.11
N LYS A 210 -12.89 -5.17 -0.20
CA LYS A 210 -13.40 -3.91 -0.75
C LYS A 210 -14.90 -3.72 -0.48
N VAL A 211 -15.69 -4.79 -0.62
CA VAL A 211 -17.12 -4.78 -0.31
C VAL A 211 -17.37 -4.57 1.18
N PHE A 212 -16.63 -5.27 2.06
CA PHE A 212 -16.76 -5.07 3.51
C PHE A 212 -16.34 -3.66 3.95
N ALA A 213 -15.23 -3.13 3.45
CA ALA A 213 -14.77 -1.79 3.76
C ALA A 213 -15.81 -0.73 3.35
N ASN A 214 -16.27 -0.77 2.08
CA ASN A 214 -17.27 0.16 1.58
C ASN A 214 -18.63 0.02 2.29
N GLY A 215 -19.01 -1.21 2.65
CA GLY A 215 -20.21 -1.49 3.44
C GLY A 215 -20.12 -0.89 4.85
N SER A 216 -19.02 -1.10 5.55
CA SER A 216 -18.77 -0.55 6.89
C SER A 216 -18.73 0.98 6.88
N GLU A 217 -18.07 1.58 5.89
CA GLU A 217 -18.02 3.04 5.73
C GLU A 217 -19.43 3.62 5.52
N THR A 218 -20.22 3.01 4.64
CA THR A 218 -21.62 3.42 4.40
C THR A 218 -22.46 3.34 5.67
N ILE A 219 -22.31 2.28 6.47
CA ILE A 219 -23.03 2.11 7.74
C ILE A 219 -22.67 3.23 8.73
N ILE A 220 -21.40 3.60 8.85
CA ILE A 220 -20.98 4.67 9.76
C ILE A 220 -21.55 6.03 9.31
N PHE A 221 -21.53 6.33 8.01
CA PHE A 221 -22.14 7.57 7.51
C PHE A 221 -23.66 7.60 7.68
N VAL A 222 -24.34 6.46 7.55
CA VAL A 222 -25.78 6.35 7.85
C VAL A 222 -26.03 6.65 9.32
N PHE A 223 -25.25 6.07 10.24
CA PHE A 223 -25.37 6.38 11.68
C PHE A 223 -25.09 7.84 11.99
N LEU A 224 -24.05 8.41 11.38
CA LEU A 224 -23.75 9.85 11.50
C LEU A 224 -24.93 10.70 11.04
N GLY A 225 -25.59 10.34 9.93
CA GLY A 225 -26.79 11.02 9.45
C GLY A 225 -28.00 10.88 10.39
N ILE A 226 -28.21 9.70 10.97
CA ILE A 226 -29.28 9.47 11.95
C ILE A 226 -29.05 10.31 13.21
N THR A 227 -27.83 10.31 13.75
CA THR A 227 -27.45 11.10 14.93
C THR A 227 -27.52 12.60 14.67
N ALA A 228 -27.31 13.05 13.43
CA ALA A 228 -27.48 14.45 13.06
C ALA A 228 -28.93 14.94 13.19
N ILE A 229 -29.91 14.04 13.02
CA ILE A 229 -31.33 14.38 13.04
C ILE A 229 -31.90 14.35 14.46
N ASP A 230 -31.27 13.64 15.39
CA ASP A 230 -31.77 13.47 16.76
C ASP A 230 -31.62 14.76 17.60
N PRO A 231 -32.72 15.49 17.90
CA PRO A 231 -32.66 16.76 18.62
C PRO A 231 -32.21 16.62 20.08
N SER A 232 -32.25 15.43 20.67
CA SER A 232 -31.88 15.21 22.08
C SER A 232 -30.37 15.33 22.34
N ILE A 233 -29.57 15.17 21.27
CA ILE A 233 -28.10 15.18 21.32
C ILE A 233 -27.55 16.59 21.08
N TRP A 234 -28.34 17.48 20.49
CA TRP A 234 -27.88 18.83 20.10
C TRP A 234 -27.76 19.76 21.30
N VAL A 235 -26.52 19.92 21.79
CA VAL A 235 -26.12 21.05 22.63
C VAL A 235 -25.35 22.04 21.77
N TRP A 236 -25.85 23.27 21.67
CA TRP A 236 -25.31 24.29 20.78
C TRP A 236 -24.38 25.26 21.51
N ASN A 237 -23.09 25.24 21.16
CA ASN A 237 -22.13 26.26 21.57
C ASN A 237 -21.41 26.81 20.33
N THR A 238 -21.81 28.00 19.88
CA THR A 238 -21.28 28.60 18.64
C THR A 238 -19.79 28.88 18.73
N ALA A 239 -19.31 29.34 19.89
CA ALA A 239 -17.91 29.67 20.08
C ALA A 239 -17.04 28.41 20.01
N PHE A 240 -17.44 27.34 20.70
CA PHE A 240 -16.71 26.08 20.70
C PHE A 240 -16.62 25.46 19.31
N ILE A 241 -17.74 25.43 18.56
CA ILE A 241 -17.80 24.87 17.21
C ILE A 241 -16.94 25.67 16.23
N PHE A 242 -17.13 27.00 16.17
CA PHE A 242 -16.43 27.86 15.23
C PHE A 242 -14.91 27.85 15.47
N LEU A 243 -14.53 27.92 16.74
CA LEU A 243 -13.13 27.92 17.14
C LEU A 243 -12.45 26.57 16.87
N THR A 244 -13.17 25.46 17.11
CA THR A 244 -12.70 24.12 16.74
C THR A 244 -12.46 24.01 15.23
N LEU A 245 -13.42 24.46 14.40
CA LEU A 245 -13.26 24.48 12.95
C LEU A 245 -12.04 25.30 12.54
N LEU A 246 -11.90 26.53 13.05
CA LEU A 246 -10.79 27.42 12.72
C LEU A 246 -9.44 26.81 13.11
N PHE A 247 -9.31 26.28 14.33
CA PHE A 247 -8.08 25.71 14.83
C PHE A 247 -7.68 24.43 14.11
N ILE A 248 -8.63 23.58 13.72
CA ILE A 248 -8.31 22.39 12.91
C ILE A 248 -7.63 22.80 11.60
N PHE A 249 -8.16 23.78 10.88
CA PHE A 249 -7.53 24.25 9.63
C PHE A 249 -6.15 24.85 9.89
N VAL A 250 -6.06 25.80 10.82
CA VAL A 250 -4.81 26.54 11.08
C VAL A 250 -3.70 25.61 11.55
N PHE A 251 -3.94 24.78 12.56
CA PHE A 251 -2.91 23.90 13.10
C PHE A 251 -2.54 22.77 12.15
N ARG A 252 -3.46 22.31 11.32
CA ARG A 252 -3.16 21.33 10.27
C ARG A 252 -2.17 21.88 9.26
N PHE A 253 -2.39 23.09 8.75
CA PHE A 253 -1.44 23.73 7.83
C PHE A 253 -0.08 23.95 8.50
N ILE A 254 -0.06 24.54 9.70
CA ILE A 254 1.19 24.79 10.44
C ILE A 254 1.94 23.48 10.67
N GLY A 255 1.25 22.42 11.11
CA GLY A 255 1.84 21.11 11.36
C GLY A 255 2.43 20.47 10.10
N VAL A 256 1.69 20.49 8.99
CA VAL A 256 2.18 19.93 7.72
C VAL A 256 3.37 20.74 7.19
N PHE A 257 3.33 22.07 7.21
CA PHE A 257 4.46 22.91 6.77
C PHE A 257 5.69 22.68 7.65
N PHE A 258 5.52 22.65 8.97
CA PHE A 258 6.61 22.45 9.92
C PHE A 258 7.25 21.06 9.79
N LEU A 259 6.44 20.00 9.76
CA LEU A 259 6.94 18.63 9.61
C LEU A 259 7.60 18.44 8.24
N THR A 260 7.00 18.99 7.18
CA THR A 260 7.60 18.91 5.85
C THR A 260 8.93 19.65 5.81
N TRP A 261 9.05 20.82 6.43
CA TRP A 261 10.31 21.55 6.50
C TRP A 261 11.42 20.71 7.15
N ILE A 262 11.13 20.00 8.25
CA ILE A 262 12.08 19.07 8.89
C ILE A 262 12.41 17.89 7.96
N LEU A 263 11.40 17.26 7.37
CA LEU A 263 11.59 16.10 6.49
C LEU A 263 12.39 16.46 5.23
N ASN A 264 12.20 17.67 4.70
CA ASN A 264 12.83 18.14 3.48
C ASN A 264 14.35 18.27 3.61
N GLN A 265 14.87 18.44 4.83
CA GLN A 265 16.31 18.49 5.10
C GLN A 265 16.99 17.12 4.87
N TYR A 266 16.24 16.03 5.07
CA TYR A 266 16.77 14.67 5.03
C TYR A 266 16.29 13.87 3.81
N ARG A 267 15.43 14.45 2.96
CA ARG A 267 14.87 13.78 1.80
C ARG A 267 15.64 14.07 0.51
N LEU A 268 15.88 13.02 -0.27
CA LEU A 268 16.45 13.09 -1.61
C LEU A 268 15.48 13.71 -2.64
N VAL A 269 14.16 13.52 -2.47
CA VAL A 269 13.12 14.11 -3.31
C VAL A 269 12.25 15.04 -2.46
N PRO A 270 12.49 16.36 -2.51
CA PRO A 270 11.77 17.31 -1.69
C PRO A 270 10.30 17.41 -2.07
N LEU A 271 9.44 17.67 -1.08
CA LEU A 271 8.01 17.94 -1.31
C LEU A 271 7.82 19.42 -1.65
N GLU A 272 7.13 19.71 -2.75
CA GLU A 272 6.92 21.08 -3.19
C GLU A 272 5.88 21.79 -2.32
N PHE A 273 5.89 23.12 -2.35
CA PHE A 273 4.90 23.93 -1.61
C PHE A 273 3.46 23.59 -2.00
N ILE A 274 3.22 23.29 -3.28
CA ILE A 274 1.92 22.87 -3.81
C ILE A 274 1.48 21.54 -3.16
N ASP A 275 2.39 20.57 -3.05
CA ASP A 275 2.11 19.27 -2.43
C ASP A 275 1.80 19.44 -0.94
N GLN A 276 2.47 20.37 -0.26
CA GLN A 276 2.24 20.68 1.16
C GLN A 276 0.86 21.33 1.40
N VAL A 277 0.44 22.24 0.51
CA VAL A 277 -0.90 22.85 0.57
C VAL A 277 -1.96 21.78 0.34
N VAL A 278 -1.77 20.91 -0.64
CA VAL A 278 -2.67 19.80 -0.95
C VAL A 278 -2.75 18.80 0.21
N MET A 279 -1.63 18.49 0.87
CA MET A 279 -1.59 17.60 2.03
C MET A 279 -2.22 18.23 3.29
N GLY A 280 -2.03 19.55 3.49
CA GLY A 280 -2.69 20.31 4.54
C GLY A 280 -4.22 20.36 4.35
N TYR A 281 -4.65 20.64 3.12
CA TYR A 281 -6.07 20.68 2.73
C TYR A 281 -6.69 19.30 2.54
N GLY A 282 -5.92 18.23 2.39
CA GLY A 282 -6.42 16.85 2.27
C GLY A 282 -6.80 16.23 3.63
N GLY A 283 -6.61 16.95 4.74
CA GLY A 283 -6.86 16.47 6.09
C GLY A 283 -8.33 16.46 6.52
N LEU A 284 -9.19 15.72 5.80
CA LEU A 284 -10.61 15.61 6.11
C LEU A 284 -10.83 14.86 7.45
N ARG A 285 -11.86 15.21 8.20
CA ARG A 285 -12.29 14.45 9.40
C ARG A 285 -13.36 13.44 8.98
N GLY A 286 -13.37 12.25 9.58
CA GLY A 286 -14.25 11.18 9.12
C GLY A 286 -14.79 10.27 10.20
N ALA A 287 -15.09 9.04 9.79
CA ALA A 287 -15.84 8.04 10.54
C ALA A 287 -15.24 7.70 11.92
N VAL A 288 -13.91 7.66 12.02
CA VAL A 288 -13.20 7.29 13.27
C VAL A 288 -13.43 8.30 14.39
N ALA A 289 -13.42 9.60 14.08
CA ALA A 289 -13.69 10.66 15.06
C ALA A 289 -15.11 10.54 15.64
N TYR A 290 -16.07 10.21 14.78
CA TYR A 290 -17.46 9.96 15.18
C TYR A 290 -17.59 8.70 16.06
N GLY A 291 -16.96 7.59 15.68
CA GLY A 291 -16.97 6.35 16.47
C GLY A 291 -16.40 6.55 17.89
N LEU A 292 -15.30 7.31 18.01
CA LEU A 292 -14.66 7.61 19.29
C LEU A 292 -15.53 8.47 20.20
N VAL A 293 -16.20 9.51 19.67
CA VAL A 293 -17.02 10.41 20.50
C VAL A 293 -18.28 9.71 21.01
N VAL A 294 -18.89 8.83 20.22
CA VAL A 294 -20.06 8.03 20.63
C VAL A 294 -19.68 7.01 21.71
N SER A 295 -18.46 6.46 21.65
CA SER A 295 -17.94 5.50 22.63
C SER A 295 -17.65 6.10 24.02
N LEU A 296 -17.74 7.43 24.19
CA LEU A 296 -17.57 8.07 25.50
C LEU A 296 -18.74 7.73 26.44
N ASP A 297 -18.46 7.51 27.71
CA ASP A 297 -19.47 7.23 28.72
C ASP A 297 -20.19 8.52 29.17
N GLU A 298 -21.51 8.55 29.02
CA GLU A 298 -22.38 9.69 29.39
C GLU A 298 -22.28 10.04 30.87
N LYS A 299 -22.08 9.05 31.74
CA LYS A 299 -22.04 9.26 33.19
C LYS A 299 -20.75 9.94 33.65
N LYS A 300 -19.68 9.81 32.87
CA LYS A 300 -18.35 10.33 33.19
C LYS A 300 -18.11 11.72 32.61
N TYR A 301 -18.81 12.09 31.55
CA TYR A 301 -18.63 13.35 30.81
C TYR A 301 -19.97 14.09 30.68
N LYS A 302 -20.25 15.04 31.57
CA LYS A 302 -21.48 15.86 31.52
C LYS A 302 -21.64 16.60 30.20
N GLU A 303 -20.53 17.01 29.58
CA GLU A 303 -20.49 17.75 28.31
C GLU A 303 -20.32 16.85 27.06
N LYS A 304 -20.56 15.53 27.17
CA LYS A 304 -20.44 14.60 26.04
C LYS A 304 -21.29 15.03 24.84
N ASN A 305 -22.53 15.46 25.07
CA ASN A 305 -23.45 15.83 24.00
C ASN A 305 -22.96 17.05 23.20
N MET A 306 -22.30 18.01 23.86
CA MET A 306 -21.65 19.15 23.18
C MET A 306 -20.45 18.69 22.32
N MET A 307 -19.66 17.73 22.80
CA MET A 307 -18.56 17.16 22.00
C MET A 307 -19.09 16.39 20.79
N ILE A 308 -20.19 15.65 20.93
CA ILE A 308 -20.83 14.93 19.82
C ILE A 308 -21.33 15.91 18.77
N SER A 309 -22.13 16.90 19.17
CA SER A 309 -22.70 17.90 18.23
C SER A 309 -21.60 18.64 17.48
N THR A 310 -20.52 19.00 18.17
CA THR A 310 -19.37 19.68 17.56
C THR A 310 -18.60 18.77 16.60
N THR A 311 -18.33 17.53 16.99
CA THR A 311 -17.64 16.55 16.13
C THR A 311 -18.45 16.29 14.86
N LEU A 312 -19.77 16.17 14.98
CA LEU A 312 -20.67 15.97 13.85
C LEU A 312 -20.61 17.13 12.88
N LEU A 313 -20.70 18.37 13.38
CA LEU A 313 -20.65 19.56 12.53
C LEU A 313 -19.29 19.72 11.86
N VAL A 314 -18.19 19.42 12.57
CA VAL A 314 -16.84 19.39 12.00
C VAL A 314 -16.73 18.36 10.88
N VAL A 315 -17.15 17.11 11.11
CA VAL A 315 -17.10 16.05 10.09
C VAL A 315 -17.96 16.41 8.88
N TYR A 316 -19.18 16.92 9.10
CA TYR A 316 -20.05 17.34 7.99
C TYR A 316 -19.41 18.47 7.18
N PHE A 317 -18.88 19.49 7.86
CA PHE A 317 -18.20 20.62 7.21
C PHE A 317 -16.99 20.15 6.40
N THR A 318 -16.12 19.32 6.96
CA THR A 318 -14.93 18.85 6.25
C THR A 318 -15.29 17.89 5.12
N VAL A 319 -16.09 16.85 5.36
CA VAL A 319 -16.42 15.87 4.31
C VAL A 319 -17.18 16.50 3.15
N MET A 320 -18.19 17.36 3.43
CA MET A 320 -18.97 17.99 2.36
C MET A 320 -18.20 19.12 1.68
N LEU A 321 -17.76 20.15 2.42
CA LEU A 321 -17.17 21.32 1.78
C LEU A 321 -15.76 21.02 1.28
N GLN A 322 -14.87 20.53 2.15
CA GLN A 322 -13.47 20.27 1.79
C GLN A 322 -13.35 19.06 0.85
N GLY A 323 -14.23 18.07 0.94
CA GLY A 323 -14.30 16.95 -0.02
C GLY A 323 -14.71 17.39 -1.43
N ILE A 324 -15.81 18.15 -1.58
CA ILE A 324 -16.27 18.65 -2.90
C ILE A 324 -15.27 19.61 -3.52
N THR A 325 -14.65 20.47 -2.71
CA THR A 325 -13.69 21.47 -3.18
C THR A 325 -12.29 20.92 -3.44
N MET A 326 -11.99 19.68 -3.04
CA MET A 326 -10.68 19.07 -3.27
C MET A 326 -10.36 18.92 -4.76
N LYS A 327 -11.31 18.43 -5.56
CA LYS A 327 -11.13 18.23 -7.01
C LYS A 327 -10.82 19.53 -7.76
N PRO A 328 -11.59 20.63 -7.62
CA PRO A 328 -11.24 21.89 -8.27
C PRO A 328 -9.93 22.46 -7.73
N LEU A 329 -9.63 22.30 -6.43
CA LEU A 329 -8.37 22.75 -5.84
C LEU A 329 -7.15 22.06 -6.48
N VAL A 330 -7.16 20.74 -6.56
CA VAL A 330 -6.05 19.95 -7.15
C VAL A 330 -5.85 20.30 -8.63
N ASN A 331 -6.94 20.49 -9.38
CA ASN A 331 -6.87 20.91 -10.78
C ASN A 331 -6.35 22.34 -10.94
N TRP A 332 -6.73 23.25 -10.04
CA TRP A 332 -6.29 24.64 -10.05
C TRP A 332 -4.80 24.78 -9.69
N LEU A 333 -4.34 24.05 -8.68
CA LEU A 333 -2.94 24.05 -8.24
C LEU A 333 -1.98 23.36 -9.22
N LYS A 334 -2.49 22.75 -10.31
CA LYS A 334 -1.69 22.02 -11.32
C LYS A 334 -0.66 21.08 -10.68
N VAL A 335 -1.11 20.28 -9.70
CA VAL A 335 -0.26 19.31 -9.01
C VAL A 335 0.46 18.45 -10.04
N LYS A 336 1.77 18.25 -9.86
CA LYS A 336 2.59 17.44 -10.76
C LYS A 336 1.94 16.07 -10.92
N ARG A 337 1.44 15.81 -12.13
CA ARG A 337 0.93 14.50 -12.49
C ARG A 337 2.09 13.52 -12.49
N ALA A 338 1.83 12.26 -12.17
CA ALA A 338 2.82 11.21 -12.34
C ALA A 338 3.28 11.22 -13.80
N ALA A 339 4.44 11.81 -14.08
CA ALA A 339 5.04 11.72 -15.39
C ALA A 339 5.49 10.27 -15.53
N VAL A 340 4.76 9.50 -16.33
CA VAL A 340 5.22 8.21 -16.85
C VAL A 340 6.33 8.51 -17.85
N THR A 341 7.43 9.08 -17.39
CA THR A 341 8.66 9.10 -18.16
C THR A 341 9.32 7.77 -17.87
N GLU A 342 9.07 6.78 -18.72
CA GLU A 342 9.88 5.56 -18.72
C GLU A 342 11.35 6.00 -18.83
N ARG A 343 12.10 5.81 -17.74
CA ARG A 343 13.53 6.06 -17.76
C ARG A 343 14.11 5.25 -18.90
N THR A 344 14.88 5.90 -19.75
CA THR A 344 15.55 5.21 -20.85
C THR A 344 16.36 4.05 -20.27
N LEU A 345 16.48 2.94 -21.01
CA LEU A 345 17.19 1.75 -20.54
C LEU A 345 18.62 2.10 -20.07
N ALA A 346 19.26 3.06 -20.75
CA ALA A 346 20.54 3.65 -20.37
C ALA A 346 20.51 4.32 -18.99
N GLU A 347 19.53 5.18 -18.73
CA GLU A 347 19.36 5.84 -17.43
C GLU A 347 19.06 4.83 -16.30
N LYS A 348 18.33 3.75 -16.60
CA LYS A 348 18.04 2.67 -15.64
C LYS A 348 19.29 1.87 -15.30
N ILE A 349 20.09 1.52 -16.30
CA ILE A 349 21.38 0.83 -16.12
C ILE A 349 22.30 1.72 -15.32
N GLN A 350 22.48 2.99 -15.74
CA GLN A 350 23.38 3.93 -15.10
C GLN A 350 23.02 4.15 -13.63
N ASN A 351 21.74 4.35 -13.30
CA ASN A 351 21.29 4.47 -11.91
C ASN A 351 21.60 3.19 -11.09
N ARG A 352 21.37 1.99 -11.65
CA ARG A 352 21.73 0.75 -10.95
C ARG A 352 23.23 0.62 -10.74
N THR A 353 24.03 0.97 -11.74
CA THR A 353 25.49 0.92 -11.63
C THR A 353 25.97 1.88 -10.55
N PHE A 354 25.42 3.10 -10.50
CA PHE A 354 25.70 4.06 -9.43
C PHE A 354 25.31 3.53 -8.04
N ASP A 355 24.13 2.93 -7.89
CA ASP A 355 23.70 2.32 -6.63
C ASP A 355 24.68 1.25 -6.14
N HIS A 356 25.09 0.32 -7.03
CA HIS A 356 26.04 -0.74 -6.67
C HIS A 356 27.44 -0.20 -6.36
N ILE A 357 27.89 0.83 -7.09
CA ILE A 357 29.16 1.51 -6.80
C ILE A 357 29.08 2.18 -5.44
N LEU A 358 27.96 2.84 -5.11
CA LEU A 358 27.79 3.50 -3.82
C LEU A 358 27.82 2.49 -2.67
N VAL A 359 27.15 1.34 -2.81
CA VAL A 359 27.23 0.24 -1.81
C VAL A 359 28.67 -0.24 -1.65
N ALA A 360 29.41 -0.43 -2.74
CA ALA A 360 30.81 -0.84 -2.67
C ALA A 360 31.69 0.22 -1.97
N ILE A 361 31.44 1.51 -2.21
CA ILE A 361 32.13 2.61 -1.52
C ILE A 361 31.74 2.65 -0.03
N GLU A 362 30.46 2.47 0.31
CA GLU A 362 29.96 2.39 1.69
C GLU A 362 30.63 1.22 2.43
N ASP A 363 30.76 0.05 1.81
CA ASP A 363 31.44 -1.13 2.36
C ASP A 363 32.95 -0.90 2.56
N ILE A 364 33.63 -0.28 1.60
CA ILE A 364 35.08 0.00 1.69
C ILE A 364 35.37 1.12 2.71
N SER A 365 34.52 2.14 2.77
CA SER A 365 34.68 3.28 3.68
C SER A 365 34.22 2.99 5.11
N GLY A 366 33.48 1.90 5.32
CA GLY A 366 32.88 1.55 6.61
C GLY A 366 31.75 2.50 7.05
N GLN A 367 31.27 3.38 6.15
CA GLN A 367 30.14 4.25 6.43
C GLN A 367 28.82 3.51 6.17
N ILE A 368 27.95 3.54 7.17
CA ILE A 368 26.64 2.89 7.11
C ILE A 368 25.68 3.86 6.42
N GLY A 369 25.46 3.65 5.12
CA GLY A 369 24.52 4.42 4.31
C GLY A 369 23.13 3.79 4.18
N HIS A 370 22.23 4.51 3.52
CA HIS A 370 20.87 4.04 3.23
C HIS A 370 20.87 2.84 2.27
N ASN A 371 21.80 2.82 1.31
CA ASN A 371 21.91 1.75 0.33
C ASN A 371 22.45 0.46 0.95
N TYR A 372 23.45 0.55 1.84
CA TYR A 372 23.93 -0.57 2.65
C TYR A 372 22.80 -1.23 3.46
N MET A 373 22.00 -0.42 4.19
CA MET A 373 20.89 -0.95 5.01
C MET A 373 19.80 -1.63 4.16
N ARG A 374 19.45 -1.04 3.02
CA ARG A 374 18.51 -1.62 2.05
C ARG A 374 19.00 -2.97 1.55
N ASP A 375 20.27 -3.07 1.15
CA ASP A 375 20.82 -4.28 0.56
C ASP A 375 20.98 -5.40 1.60
N LYS A 376 21.40 -5.07 2.81
CA LYS A 376 21.46 -6.01 3.93
C LYS A 376 20.08 -6.55 4.32
N TRP A 377 19.05 -5.70 4.30
CA TRP A 377 17.67 -6.12 4.52
C TRP A 377 17.19 -7.05 3.40
N ASN A 378 17.43 -6.71 2.14
CA ASN A 378 17.07 -7.57 1.01
C ASN A 378 17.78 -8.93 1.08
N ASN A 379 19.08 -8.94 1.39
CA ASN A 379 19.84 -10.18 1.55
C ASN A 379 19.33 -11.02 2.73
N PHE A 380 18.95 -10.39 3.84
CA PHE A 380 18.30 -11.08 4.97
C PHE A 380 16.94 -11.65 4.57
N GLU A 381 16.15 -10.87 3.83
CA GLU A 381 14.83 -11.28 3.35
C GLU A 381 14.93 -12.47 2.39
N GLU A 382 15.81 -12.42 1.39
CA GLU A 382 16.02 -13.50 0.43
C GLU A 382 16.56 -14.77 1.08
N ARG A 383 17.50 -14.61 2.02
CA ARG A 383 18.15 -15.75 2.67
C ARG A 383 17.26 -16.43 3.70
N TRP A 384 16.53 -15.65 4.51
CA TRP A 384 15.75 -16.16 5.64
C TRP A 384 14.24 -16.07 5.41
N LEU A 385 13.69 -14.88 5.13
CA LEU A 385 12.23 -14.72 5.03
C LEU A 385 11.63 -15.46 3.82
N TYR A 386 12.24 -15.41 2.64
CA TYR A 386 11.71 -16.13 1.48
C TYR A 386 11.80 -17.62 1.64
N TRP A 387 12.86 -18.11 2.29
CA TRP A 387 12.97 -19.53 2.59
C TRP A 387 11.95 -20.00 3.64
N LEU A 388 11.62 -19.15 4.62
CA LEU A 388 10.70 -19.48 5.72
C LEU A 388 9.22 -19.23 5.36
N LEU A 389 8.90 -18.12 4.72
CA LEU A 389 7.52 -17.67 4.48
C LEU A 389 7.01 -18.02 3.09
N MET A 390 7.85 -18.04 2.04
CA MET A 390 7.37 -18.28 0.68
C MET A 390 7.39 -19.75 0.31
N THR A 391 6.47 -20.14 -0.57
CA THR A 391 6.40 -21.52 -1.07
C THR A 391 7.45 -21.77 -2.17
N PRO A 392 7.97 -23.01 -2.36
CA PRO A 392 9.05 -23.28 -3.31
C PRO A 392 8.78 -22.84 -4.76
N SER A 393 7.52 -22.95 -5.22
CA SER A 393 7.10 -22.48 -6.54
C SER A 393 7.18 -20.96 -6.69
N ALA A 394 6.83 -20.22 -5.63
CA ALA A 394 6.87 -18.76 -5.59
C ALA A 394 8.31 -18.24 -5.53
N LYS A 395 9.19 -18.96 -4.82
CA LYS A 395 10.63 -18.68 -4.77
C LYS A 395 11.25 -18.74 -6.18
N LYS A 396 10.90 -19.76 -6.96
CA LYS A 396 11.37 -19.94 -8.34
C LYS A 396 10.83 -18.89 -9.33
N SER A 397 9.67 -18.30 -9.04
CA SER A 397 9.06 -17.22 -9.83
C SER A 397 9.68 -15.84 -9.55
N CYS A 398 10.15 -15.60 -8.32
CA CYS A 398 10.84 -14.36 -7.94
C CYS A 398 12.26 -14.24 -8.52
N ASP A 399 12.87 -15.35 -8.94
CA ASP A 399 14.18 -15.33 -9.61
C ASP A 399 14.05 -14.60 -10.96
N HIS A 400 14.48 -13.34 -10.99
CA HIS A 400 14.35 -12.47 -12.16
C HIS A 400 14.99 -13.08 -13.41
N ILE A 401 16.13 -13.73 -13.26
CA ILE A 401 16.85 -14.42 -14.34
C ILE A 401 16.04 -15.61 -14.86
N PHE A 402 15.49 -16.43 -13.97
CA PHE A 402 14.67 -17.57 -14.36
C PHE A 402 13.40 -17.12 -15.08
N ASN A 403 12.77 -16.04 -14.61
CA ASN A 403 11.56 -15.49 -15.22
C ASN A 403 11.83 -14.87 -16.61
N ILE A 404 12.94 -14.14 -16.77
CA ILE A 404 13.40 -13.64 -18.08
C ILE A 404 13.73 -14.80 -19.02
N PHE A 405 14.51 -15.76 -18.57
CA PHE A 405 14.87 -16.95 -19.36
C PHE A 405 13.62 -17.72 -19.79
N HIS A 406 12.67 -17.90 -18.88
CA HIS A 406 11.41 -18.57 -19.20
C HIS A 406 10.59 -17.76 -20.21
N ARG A 407 10.51 -16.43 -20.06
CA ARG A 407 9.86 -15.54 -21.04
C ARG A 407 10.51 -15.61 -22.41
N LEU A 408 11.84 -15.62 -22.48
CA LEU A 408 12.59 -15.73 -23.73
C LEU A 408 12.31 -17.08 -24.38
N ASN A 409 12.48 -18.18 -23.65
CA ASN A 409 12.18 -19.53 -24.17
C ASN A 409 10.75 -19.66 -24.67
N LEU A 410 9.78 -19.04 -23.99
CA LEU A 410 8.37 -19.13 -24.35
C LEU A 410 8.06 -18.24 -25.56
N LYS A 411 8.69 -17.07 -25.67
CA LYS A 411 8.62 -16.20 -26.85
C LYS A 411 9.28 -16.88 -28.07
N ASP A 412 10.39 -17.55 -27.86
CA ASP A 412 11.08 -18.33 -28.87
C ASP A 412 10.20 -19.50 -29.30
N ALA A 413 9.62 -20.27 -28.36
CA ALA A 413 8.68 -21.34 -28.66
C ALA A 413 7.48 -20.86 -29.49
N ILE A 414 6.91 -19.69 -29.17
CA ILE A 414 5.83 -19.09 -29.98
C ILE A 414 6.34 -18.73 -31.38
N SER A 415 7.54 -18.17 -31.49
CA SER A 415 8.13 -17.84 -32.78
C SER A 415 8.34 -19.09 -33.64
N TYR A 416 8.78 -20.19 -33.04
CA TYR A 416 8.94 -21.49 -33.69
C TYR A 416 7.60 -22.08 -34.13
N VAL A 417 6.56 -22.02 -33.30
CA VAL A 417 5.22 -22.48 -33.67
C VAL A 417 4.66 -21.65 -34.82
N LYS A 418 4.79 -20.32 -34.77
CA LYS A 418 4.31 -19.41 -35.81
C LYS A 418 5.05 -19.60 -37.14
N GLU A 419 6.35 -19.88 -37.09
CA GLU A 419 7.16 -20.21 -38.26
C GLU A 419 6.78 -21.59 -38.84
N GLY A 420 6.54 -22.58 -37.97
CA GLY A 420 6.06 -23.91 -38.35
C GLY A 420 4.66 -23.93 -38.95
N GLU A 421 3.77 -23.04 -38.49
CA GLU A 421 2.45 -22.80 -39.08
C GLU A 421 2.56 -22.16 -40.46
N ARG A 422 3.43 -21.15 -40.62
CA ARG A 422 3.70 -20.51 -41.92
C ARG A 422 4.28 -21.47 -42.95
N ARG A 423 5.13 -22.40 -42.51
CA ARG A 423 5.75 -23.42 -43.37
C ARG A 423 4.85 -24.65 -43.61
N GLY A 424 3.66 -24.69 -43.02
CA GLY A 424 2.69 -25.78 -43.19
C GLY A 424 3.07 -27.10 -42.51
N SER A 425 4.18 -27.18 -41.77
CA SER A 425 4.65 -28.43 -41.14
C SER A 425 3.81 -28.82 -39.92
N LEU A 426 3.07 -27.88 -39.34
CA LEU A 426 2.18 -28.10 -38.19
C LEU A 426 0.71 -28.36 -38.59
N ALA A 427 0.42 -28.47 -39.90
CA ALA A 427 -0.94 -28.76 -40.39
C ALA A 427 -1.51 -30.10 -39.90
N PHE A 428 -0.67 -31.04 -39.45
CA PHE A 428 -1.11 -32.34 -38.93
C PHE A 428 -1.78 -32.23 -37.55
N ILE A 429 -1.41 -31.24 -36.73
CA ILE A 429 -1.99 -31.05 -35.38
C ILE A 429 -3.48 -30.68 -35.48
N ARG A 430 -3.89 -30.07 -36.60
CA ARG A 430 -5.28 -29.68 -36.88
C ARG A 430 -6.20 -30.88 -37.19
N LYS A 431 -5.67 -32.06 -37.52
CA LYS A 431 -6.46 -33.15 -38.13
C LYS A 431 -7.11 -34.15 -37.15
N GLU A 432 -6.72 -34.19 -35.87
CA GLU A 432 -7.25 -35.23 -34.95
C GLU A 432 -8.03 -34.76 -33.72
N THR A 433 -8.06 -33.47 -33.39
CA THR A 433 -8.97 -32.98 -32.34
C THR A 433 -9.55 -31.62 -32.70
N LYS A 434 -10.88 -31.55 -32.77
CA LYS A 434 -11.69 -30.31 -32.85
C LYS A 434 -11.62 -29.54 -31.52
N ILE A 435 -10.42 -29.25 -31.06
CA ILE A 435 -10.16 -28.31 -29.98
C ILE A 435 -9.24 -27.28 -30.62
N ASP A 436 -9.80 -26.14 -31.03
CA ASP A 436 -9.00 -24.94 -31.22
C ASP A 436 -8.32 -24.66 -29.88
N VAL A 437 -7.12 -25.21 -29.69
CA VAL A 437 -6.24 -24.80 -28.61
C VAL A 437 -5.77 -23.43 -29.02
N ASP A 438 -6.61 -22.43 -28.72
CA ASP A 438 -6.29 -21.05 -28.93
C ASP A 438 -5.16 -20.72 -27.96
N PHE A 439 -3.92 -20.88 -28.44
CA PHE A 439 -2.72 -20.77 -27.63
C PHE A 439 -2.71 -19.42 -26.95
N TYR A 440 -3.23 -18.36 -27.57
CA TYR A 440 -3.39 -17.04 -26.95
C TYR A 440 -4.32 -17.02 -25.73
N LYS A 441 -5.38 -17.82 -25.72
CA LYS A 441 -6.34 -17.92 -24.61
C LYS A 441 -5.79 -18.78 -23.46
N LYS A 442 -5.12 -19.89 -23.78
CA LYS A 442 -4.39 -20.72 -22.80
C LYS A 442 -3.15 -20.00 -22.26
N PHE A 443 -2.53 -19.17 -23.10
CA PHE A 443 -1.44 -18.26 -22.77
C PHE A 443 -1.93 -17.14 -21.87
N GLY A 444 -3.04 -16.47 -22.16
CA GLY A 444 -3.63 -15.47 -21.26
C GLY A 444 -3.95 -16.03 -19.86
N ALA A 445 -4.43 -17.27 -19.78
CA ALA A 445 -4.68 -17.95 -18.51
C ALA A 445 -3.39 -18.26 -17.74
N ASN A 446 -2.36 -18.83 -18.39
CA ASN A 446 -1.07 -19.12 -17.75
C ASN A 446 -0.24 -17.84 -17.47
N PHE A 447 -0.44 -16.78 -18.25
CA PHE A 447 0.24 -15.49 -18.11
C PHE A 447 -0.40 -14.65 -16.98
N SER A 448 -1.70 -14.82 -16.74
CA SER A 448 -2.39 -14.32 -15.54
C SER A 448 -1.87 -15.06 -14.30
N GLU A 449 -1.87 -16.40 -14.32
CA GLU A 449 -1.42 -17.25 -13.19
C GLU A 449 0.03 -16.97 -12.74
N MET A 450 0.88 -16.39 -13.58
CA MET A 450 2.33 -16.28 -13.33
C MET A 450 2.86 -14.85 -13.15
N MET A 451 2.00 -13.81 -13.21
CA MET A 451 2.43 -12.41 -13.11
C MET A 451 1.60 -11.54 -12.15
N PRO A 452 2.04 -11.38 -10.89
CA PRO A 452 1.54 -10.27 -10.06
C PRO A 452 2.54 -9.11 -9.94
N TYR A 453 3.85 -9.33 -10.11
CA TYR A 453 4.86 -8.35 -9.71
C TYR A 453 5.22 -7.29 -10.76
N ILE A 454 4.80 -7.44 -12.03
CA ILE A 454 5.06 -6.46 -13.10
C ILE A 454 3.77 -5.88 -13.70
N MET A 455 2.62 -6.56 -13.53
CA MET A 455 1.31 -6.05 -13.99
C MET A 455 0.82 -4.82 -13.21
N THR A 456 1.49 -4.41 -12.13
CA THR A 456 1.21 -3.13 -11.45
C THR A 456 1.99 -1.94 -12.02
N GLU A 457 2.96 -2.15 -12.93
CA GLU A 457 3.67 -1.05 -13.61
C GLU A 457 3.16 -0.79 -15.04
N ASN A 458 2.39 -1.70 -15.67
CA ASN A 458 2.26 -1.72 -17.14
C ASN A 458 0.84 -1.74 -17.74
N MET A 459 -0.21 -1.30 -17.05
CA MET A 459 -1.49 -1.04 -17.73
C MET A 459 -2.11 0.31 -17.34
N GLY A 460 -1.59 1.38 -17.94
CA GLY A 460 -2.45 2.44 -18.46
C GLY A 460 -3.03 1.96 -19.79
N SER A 461 -4.32 2.22 -20.00
CA SER A 461 -5.05 1.87 -21.22
C SER A 461 -4.30 2.35 -22.47
N ASP A 462 -3.90 1.43 -23.34
CA ASP A 462 -4.07 1.56 -24.79
C ASP A 462 -3.70 0.25 -25.52
N HIS A 463 -4.59 -0.14 -26.43
CA HIS A 463 -4.35 -1.17 -27.43
C HIS A 463 -3.26 -0.68 -28.40
N VAL A 464 -2.01 -1.14 -28.24
CA VAL A 464 -0.96 -0.93 -29.25
C VAL A 464 -0.79 -2.21 -30.09
N PRO A 465 -1.02 -2.17 -31.41
CA PRO A 465 -0.84 -3.31 -32.29
C PRO A 465 0.65 -3.69 -32.39
N VAL A 466 0.91 -5.00 -32.47
CA VAL A 466 2.22 -5.67 -32.41
C VAL A 466 3.14 -5.39 -33.62
N SER A 467 2.92 -4.31 -34.37
CA SER A 467 3.62 -4.03 -35.63
C SER A 467 4.86 -3.14 -35.52
N SER A 468 5.15 -2.50 -34.38
CA SER A 468 6.19 -1.45 -34.30
C SER A 468 7.56 -1.86 -33.76
N ILE A 469 7.81 -3.13 -33.45
CA ILE A 469 9.14 -3.63 -32.98
C ILE A 469 9.86 -4.44 -34.08
N LEU A 470 9.43 -4.30 -35.33
CA LEU A 470 10.20 -4.79 -36.47
C LEU A 470 11.32 -3.76 -36.73
N TRP A 471 12.55 -4.25 -36.95
CA TRP A 471 13.79 -3.50 -37.23
C TRP A 471 14.70 -3.26 -36.02
N ASN A 472 15.49 -4.28 -35.68
CA ASN A 472 16.92 -4.27 -36.07
C ASN A 472 17.50 -5.69 -35.93
N SER A 473 18.06 -6.17 -37.04
CA SER A 473 18.84 -7.38 -37.23
C SER A 473 20.29 -7.12 -36.75
N VAL A 474 20.99 -8.02 -36.07
CA VAL A 474 21.84 -9.13 -36.59
C VAL A 474 22.63 -9.71 -35.38
N PRO A 475 23.09 -10.97 -35.40
CA PRO A 475 23.11 -11.90 -34.27
C PRO A 475 24.50 -12.40 -33.84
N SER A 476 24.54 -13.22 -32.78
CA SER A 476 25.57 -14.24 -32.46
C SER A 476 25.21 -14.81 -31.07
N VAL A 477 25.30 -16.08 -30.68
CA VAL A 477 26.06 -17.27 -31.10
C VAL A 477 25.20 -18.48 -30.66
N CYS A 478 25.03 -19.49 -31.53
CA CYS A 478 24.61 -20.83 -31.11
C CYS A 478 25.48 -21.84 -31.86
N LEU A 479 26.62 -22.17 -31.24
CA LEU A 479 27.43 -23.34 -31.55
C LEU A 479 26.77 -24.49 -30.78
N ASP A 480 26.07 -25.39 -31.49
CA ASP A 480 25.80 -26.79 -31.08
C ASP A 480 24.80 -27.49 -32.00
N MET A 481 24.16 -26.79 -32.95
CA MET A 481 23.19 -27.40 -33.88
C MET A 481 23.75 -27.83 -35.25
N HIS A 482 25.06 -27.79 -35.48
CA HIS A 482 25.63 -28.10 -36.81
C HIS A 482 26.25 -29.49 -36.96
N GLU A 483 26.27 -30.32 -35.91
CA GLU A 483 26.91 -31.64 -35.98
C GLU A 483 25.94 -32.78 -36.33
N GLN A 484 24.64 -32.61 -36.06
CA GLN A 484 23.61 -33.62 -36.41
C GLN A 484 23.10 -33.46 -37.85
N ASP A 485 23.04 -32.24 -38.37
CA ASP A 485 22.59 -31.97 -39.75
C ASP A 485 23.64 -32.35 -40.82
N LEU A 486 24.94 -32.32 -40.48
CA LEU A 486 25.99 -32.76 -41.41
C LEU A 486 26.00 -34.28 -41.61
N LYS A 487 25.69 -35.08 -40.57
CA LYS A 487 25.67 -36.54 -40.67
C LYS A 487 24.48 -37.09 -41.47
N MET A 488 23.32 -36.43 -41.46
CA MET A 488 22.21 -36.83 -42.34
C MET A 488 22.49 -36.46 -43.79
N ARG A 489 23.14 -35.32 -44.06
CA ARG A 489 23.42 -34.85 -45.43
C ARG A 489 24.47 -35.69 -46.16
N GLU A 490 25.52 -36.16 -45.47
CA GLU A 490 26.51 -37.07 -46.08
C GLU A 490 25.92 -38.44 -46.46
N SER A 491 24.89 -38.91 -45.76
CA SER A 491 24.23 -40.19 -46.07
C SER A 491 23.30 -40.12 -47.29
N GLU A 492 22.74 -38.94 -47.58
CA GLU A 492 21.89 -38.71 -48.75
C GLU A 492 22.71 -38.43 -50.02
N ASP A 493 23.85 -37.73 -49.89
CA ASP A 493 24.75 -37.45 -51.02
C ASP A 493 25.46 -38.71 -51.56
N PHE A 494 25.74 -39.70 -50.70
CA PHE A 494 26.34 -40.98 -51.12
C PHE A 494 25.37 -41.84 -51.95
N ASN A 495 24.07 -41.77 -51.67
CA ASN A 495 23.04 -42.48 -52.44
C ASN A 495 22.73 -41.80 -53.78
N ALA A 496 22.80 -40.46 -53.84
CA ALA A 496 22.59 -39.71 -55.07
C ALA A 496 23.72 -39.94 -56.08
N HIS A 497 24.97 -40.01 -55.63
CA HIS A 497 26.12 -40.27 -56.51
C HIS A 497 26.15 -41.71 -57.07
N HIS A 498 25.74 -42.71 -56.29
CA HIS A 498 25.66 -44.09 -56.77
C HIS A 498 24.53 -44.30 -57.80
N LEU A 499 23.40 -43.59 -57.67
CA LEU A 499 22.31 -43.63 -58.64
C LEU A 499 22.65 -42.90 -59.96
N LEU A 500 23.42 -41.82 -59.91
CA LEU A 500 23.89 -41.11 -61.10
C LEU A 500 24.94 -41.92 -61.89
N GLN A 501 25.81 -42.66 -61.22
CA GLN A 501 26.83 -43.49 -61.87
C GLN A 501 26.25 -44.74 -62.55
N GLN A 502 25.12 -45.25 -62.06
CA GLN A 502 24.43 -46.41 -62.64
C GLN A 502 23.62 -46.09 -63.91
N HIS A 503 23.28 -44.82 -64.14
CA HIS A 503 22.53 -44.37 -65.31
C HIS A 503 23.36 -43.73 -66.43
N LEU A 504 24.62 -43.34 -66.18
CA LEU A 504 25.49 -42.69 -67.17
C LEU A 504 26.34 -43.65 -68.04
N TYR A 505 26.42 -44.95 -67.72
CA TYR A 505 27.23 -45.94 -68.48
C TYR A 505 26.44 -47.12 -69.06
N ARG A 506 25.12 -46.98 -69.25
CA ARG A 506 24.32 -47.95 -70.01
C ARG A 506 23.57 -47.25 -71.14
N GLY A 507 24.18 -47.21 -72.33
CA GLY A 507 23.45 -46.94 -73.57
C GLY A 507 24.25 -46.26 -74.67
N LYS A 508 24.97 -47.09 -75.44
CA LYS A 508 25.55 -46.86 -76.78
C LYS A 508 26.70 -45.87 -76.93
#